data_AF-A0A8H4C5U3-F1
#
_entry.id   AF-A0A8H4C5U3-F1
#
_cell.length_a   1.000
_cell.length_b   1.000
_cell.length_c   1.000
_cell.angle_alpha   90.00
_cell.angle_beta   90.00
_cell.angle_gamma   90.00
#
_symmetry.space_group_name_H-M   'P 1'
#
loop_
_entity.id
_entity.type
_entity.pdbx_description
1 polymer ?
#
loop_
_entity_poly.entity_id
_entity_poly.type
_entity_poly.pdbx_seq_one_letter_code
_entity_poly.pdbx_strand_id
1 'polypeptide(L)'
;MPQIIKQLGFSTEKAQLLTIPPYFCGGISAWLTGKFSDRFSWRMPFIIGPMTILAVALGILFHFSSDVANNVPAMYVSVILAQIGIYPLLPGITAWIGNNLVLSWKRSIGIAWLLAAGNLGSLIGTNVFLDKEGPKYPTGYGTSLGIICLGLISAVLLEFLLWRLNNKKSKLSQHEVRERFSQAQLDGMGEKSPLYQYTL
;
A
#
# COMPACT_ATOMS: atom_id res chain seq x y z
N MET A 1 6.58 -12.99 -11.55
CA MET A 1 5.58 -13.37 -12.58
C MET A 1 6.15 -14.23 -13.72
N PRO A 2 7.27 -13.89 -14.39
CA PRO A 2 7.73 -14.64 -15.57
C PRO A 2 8.09 -16.10 -15.27
N GLN A 3 8.70 -16.39 -14.11
CA GLN A 3 9.02 -17.76 -13.71
C GLN A 3 7.77 -18.60 -13.39
N ILE A 4 6.77 -18.03 -12.72
CA ILE A 4 5.49 -18.71 -12.43
C ILE A 4 4.80 -19.10 -13.74
N ILE A 5 4.77 -18.21 -14.74
CA ILE A 5 4.12 -18.49 -16.02
C ILE A 5 4.94 -19.42 -16.92
N LYS A 6 6.28 -19.41 -16.81
CA LYS A 6 7.13 -20.44 -17.41
C LYS A 6 6.89 -21.83 -16.81
N GLN A 7 6.67 -21.91 -15.50
CA GLN A 7 6.31 -23.15 -14.80
C GLN A 7 4.92 -23.67 -15.17
N LEU A 8 4.05 -22.81 -15.74
CA LEU A 8 2.73 -23.18 -16.27
C LEU A 8 2.78 -23.78 -17.70
N GLY A 9 3.97 -23.97 -18.29
CA GLY A 9 4.12 -24.66 -19.58
C GLY A 9 3.78 -23.84 -20.84
N PHE A 10 3.52 -22.53 -20.69
CA PHE A 10 3.25 -21.64 -21.82
C PHE A 10 4.54 -21.12 -22.47
N SER A 11 4.55 -20.98 -23.80
CA SER A 11 5.65 -20.31 -24.50
C SER A 11 5.83 -18.87 -24.01
N THR A 12 7.06 -18.35 -24.04
CA THR A 12 7.41 -17.01 -23.54
C THR A 12 6.50 -15.90 -24.08
N GLU A 13 6.02 -16.03 -25.32
CA GLU A 13 5.10 -15.09 -25.96
C GLU A 13 3.68 -15.14 -25.37
N LYS A 14 3.11 -16.34 -25.20
CA LYS A 14 1.80 -16.51 -24.54
C LYS A 14 1.87 -16.09 -23.08
N ALA A 15 3.01 -16.30 -22.42
CA ALA A 15 3.22 -15.90 -21.04
C ALA A 15 3.16 -14.37 -20.86
N GLN A 16 3.73 -13.60 -21.80
CA GLN A 16 3.65 -12.14 -21.78
C GLN A 16 2.23 -11.63 -22.09
N LEU A 17 1.52 -12.25 -23.02
CA LEU A 17 0.12 -11.87 -23.30
C LEU A 17 -0.79 -12.11 -22.08
N LEU A 18 -0.54 -13.18 -21.32
CA LEU A 18 -1.31 -13.51 -20.12
C LEU A 18 -1.05 -12.57 -18.93
N THR A 19 -0.01 -11.74 -18.93
CA THR A 19 0.19 -10.74 -17.88
C THR A 19 -0.62 -9.46 -18.11
N ILE A 20 -1.12 -9.22 -19.33
CA ILE A 20 -1.90 -8.02 -19.67
C ILE A 20 -3.16 -7.90 -18.80
N PRO A 21 -4.02 -8.94 -18.65
CA PRO A 21 -5.24 -8.82 -17.85
C PRO A 21 -4.98 -8.49 -16.36
N PRO A 22 -4.02 -9.14 -15.65
CA PRO A 22 -3.65 -8.75 -14.29
C PRO A 22 -3.29 -7.27 -14.16
N TYR A 23 -2.48 -6.73 -15.09
CA TYR A 23 -2.09 -5.33 -15.06
C TYR A 23 -3.25 -4.37 -15.33
N PHE A 24 -4.13 -4.73 -16.27
CA PHE A 24 -5.34 -3.94 -16.55
C PHE A 24 -6.28 -3.90 -15.34
N CYS A 25 -6.53 -5.04 -14.71
CA CYS A 25 -7.32 -5.11 -13.47
C CYS A 25 -6.68 -4.31 -12.32
N GLY A 26 -5.36 -4.37 -12.18
CA GLY A 26 -4.61 -3.55 -11.22
C GLY A 26 -4.80 -2.06 -11.47
N GLY A 27 -4.71 -1.61 -12.72
CA GLY A 27 -4.95 -0.21 -13.10
C GLY A 27 -6.36 0.28 -12.78
N ILE A 28 -7.38 -0.53 -13.08
CA ILE A 28 -8.77 -0.22 -12.71
C ILE A 28 -8.93 -0.13 -11.19
N SER A 29 -8.34 -1.08 -10.44
CA SER A 29 -8.37 -1.08 -8.98
C SER A 29 -7.78 0.20 -8.40
N ALA A 30 -6.61 0.64 -8.91
CA ALA A 30 -5.97 1.88 -8.47
C ALA A 30 -6.84 3.11 -8.74
N TRP A 31 -7.45 3.18 -9.93
CA TRP A 31 -8.32 4.29 -10.29
C TRP A 31 -9.59 4.34 -9.41
N LEU A 32 -10.26 3.20 -9.22
CA LEU A 32 -11.44 3.11 -8.36
C LEU A 32 -11.11 3.48 -6.92
N THR A 33 -10.07 2.86 -6.36
CA THR A 33 -9.64 3.08 -4.98
C THR A 33 -9.26 4.54 -4.74
N GLY A 34 -8.52 5.16 -5.68
CA GLY A 34 -8.21 6.59 -5.63
C GLY A 34 -9.46 7.46 -5.64
N LYS A 35 -10.36 7.23 -6.61
CA LYS A 35 -11.62 7.99 -6.74
C LYS A 35 -12.51 7.89 -5.50
N PHE A 36 -12.63 6.71 -4.92
CA PHE A 36 -13.40 6.52 -3.69
C PHE A 36 -12.69 7.12 -2.48
N SER A 37 -11.38 6.93 -2.34
CA SER A 37 -10.61 7.50 -1.24
C SER A 37 -10.68 9.03 -1.21
N ASP A 38 -10.61 9.68 -2.38
CA ASP A 38 -10.76 11.12 -2.48
C ASP A 38 -12.19 11.57 -2.13
N ARG A 39 -13.22 10.82 -2.56
CA ARG A 39 -14.63 11.13 -2.27
C ARG A 39 -14.97 11.02 -0.79
N PHE A 40 -14.45 10.00 -0.09
CA PHE A 40 -14.72 9.79 1.34
C PHE A 40 -13.79 10.60 2.24
N SER A 41 -12.72 11.21 1.70
CA SER A 41 -11.71 11.94 2.47
C SER A 41 -11.12 11.13 3.64
N TRP A 42 -11.20 9.81 3.53
CA TRP A 42 -10.63 8.83 4.46
C TRP A 42 -9.69 7.93 3.66
N ARG A 43 -8.43 7.82 4.08
CA ARG A 43 -7.35 7.17 3.33
C ARG A 43 -7.10 5.75 3.86
N MET A 44 -7.12 5.56 5.17
CA MET A 44 -6.77 4.30 5.82
C MET A 44 -7.54 3.06 5.29
N PRO A 45 -8.89 3.06 5.16
CA PRO A 45 -9.63 1.88 4.68
C PRO A 45 -9.28 1.49 3.24
N PHE A 46 -8.95 2.48 2.42
CA PHE A 46 -8.57 2.30 1.02
C PHE A 46 -7.12 1.86 0.83
N ILE A 47 -6.32 1.84 1.91
CA ILE A 47 -4.99 1.21 1.94
C ILE A 47 -5.10 -0.20 2.53
N ILE A 48 -5.82 -0.36 3.64
CA ILE A 48 -5.96 -1.67 4.30
C ILE A 48 -6.72 -2.67 3.43
N GLY A 49 -7.81 -2.27 2.77
CA GLY A 49 -8.59 -3.17 1.92
C GLY A 49 -7.75 -3.83 0.81
N PRO A 50 -7.02 -3.06 -0.01
CA PRO A 50 -6.12 -3.62 -1.01
C PRO A 50 -4.97 -4.46 -0.40
N MET A 51 -4.43 -4.08 0.76
CA MET A 51 -3.41 -4.87 1.46
C MET A 51 -3.93 -6.24 1.94
N THR A 52 -5.18 -6.32 2.42
CA THR A 52 -5.77 -7.60 2.84
C THR A 52 -6.06 -8.50 1.64
N ILE A 53 -6.53 -7.94 0.52
CA ILE A 53 -6.69 -8.67 -0.75
C ILE A 53 -5.34 -9.24 -1.21
N LEU A 54 -4.27 -8.45 -1.12
CA LEU A 54 -2.93 -8.90 -1.46
C LEU A 54 -2.45 -10.04 -0.53
N ALA A 55 -2.70 -9.95 0.77
CA ALA A 55 -2.37 -11.00 1.73
C ALA A 55 -3.10 -12.32 1.41
N VAL A 56 -4.40 -12.25 1.09
CA VAL A 56 -5.19 -13.41 0.69
C VAL A 56 -4.64 -14.02 -0.60
N ALA A 57 -4.34 -13.19 -1.60
CA ALA A 57 -3.77 -13.64 -2.87
C ALA A 57 -2.43 -14.39 -2.68
N LEU A 58 -1.55 -13.89 -1.81
CA LEU A 58 -0.30 -14.56 -1.48
C LEU A 58 -0.52 -15.86 -0.70
N GLY A 59 -1.52 -15.92 0.18
CA GLY A 59 -1.90 -17.15 0.87
C GLY A 59 -2.37 -18.24 -0.08
N ILE A 60 -3.18 -17.88 -1.08
CA ILE A 60 -3.65 -18.81 -2.13
C ILE A 60 -2.46 -19.27 -2.99
N LEU A 61 -1.59 -18.35 -3.40
CA LEU A 61 -0.37 -18.69 -4.16
C LEU A 61 0.55 -19.64 -3.37
N PHE A 62 0.72 -19.40 -2.07
CA PHE A 62 1.52 -20.28 -1.22
C PHE A 62 0.90 -21.69 -1.11
N HIS A 63 -0.42 -21.79 -0.93
CA HIS A 63 -1.12 -23.07 -0.80
C HIS A 63 -1.00 -23.93 -2.07
N PHE A 64 -1.20 -23.33 -3.25
CA PHE A 64 -1.17 -24.05 -4.53
C PHE A 64 0.23 -24.16 -5.14
N SER A 65 1.26 -23.59 -4.50
CA SER A 65 2.65 -23.60 -5.00
C SER A 65 3.24 -25.00 -5.23
N SER A 66 2.77 -26.03 -4.53
CA SER A 66 3.23 -27.42 -4.74
C SER A 66 2.62 -28.13 -5.92
N ASP A 67 1.47 -27.69 -6.41
CA ASP A 67 0.74 -28.35 -7.50
C ASP A 67 0.24 -27.34 -8.52
N VAL A 68 1.22 -26.66 -9.12
CA VAL A 68 1.02 -25.60 -10.10
C VAL A 68 0.31 -26.12 -11.36
N ALA A 69 0.66 -27.33 -11.79
CA ALA A 69 0.17 -27.91 -13.05
C ALA A 69 -1.33 -28.24 -13.01
N ASN A 70 -1.86 -28.67 -11.86
CA ASN A 70 -3.28 -29.00 -11.73
C ASN A 70 -4.16 -27.79 -11.34
N ASN A 71 -3.56 -26.70 -10.85
CA ASN A 71 -4.28 -25.54 -10.31
C ASN A 71 -4.03 -24.23 -11.07
N VAL A 72 -3.77 -24.32 -12.38
CA VAL A 72 -3.51 -23.16 -13.26
C VAL A 72 -4.54 -22.03 -13.12
N PRO A 73 -5.86 -22.29 -13.12
CA PRO A 73 -6.86 -21.21 -13.01
C PRO A 73 -6.80 -20.51 -11.65
N ALA A 74 -6.62 -21.24 -10.56
CA ALA A 74 -6.55 -20.69 -9.21
C ALA A 74 -5.33 -19.80 -9.03
N MET A 75 -4.17 -20.22 -9.56
CA MET A 75 -2.95 -19.41 -9.55
C MET A 75 -3.09 -18.14 -10.39
N TYR A 76 -3.72 -18.24 -11.57
CA TYR A 76 -3.93 -17.08 -12.44
C TYR A 76 -4.84 -16.04 -11.78
N VAL A 77 -5.97 -16.47 -11.21
CA VAL A 77 -6.87 -15.58 -10.45
C VAL A 77 -6.13 -14.95 -9.26
N SER A 78 -5.30 -15.71 -8.56
CA SER A 78 -4.52 -15.19 -7.44
C SER A 78 -3.52 -14.11 -7.87
N VAL A 79 -2.90 -14.25 -9.04
CA VAL A 79 -2.04 -13.21 -9.62
C VAL A 79 -2.84 -11.94 -9.93
N ILE A 80 -4.05 -12.07 -10.48
CA ILE A 80 -4.95 -10.93 -10.73
C ILE A 80 -5.30 -10.24 -9.40
N LEU A 81 -5.70 -11.00 -8.38
CA LEU A 81 -6.01 -10.48 -7.05
C LEU A 81 -4.81 -9.77 -6.42
N ALA A 82 -3.60 -10.33 -6.56
CA ALA A 82 -2.38 -9.68 -6.10
C ALA A 82 -2.15 -8.33 -6.80
N GLN A 83 -2.40 -8.24 -8.11
CA GLN A 83 -2.29 -6.96 -8.84
C GLN A 83 -3.34 -5.95 -8.40
N ILE A 84 -4.59 -6.38 -8.21
CA ILE A 84 -5.68 -5.55 -7.69
C ILE A 84 -5.33 -4.99 -6.30
N GLY A 85 -4.68 -5.78 -5.46
CA GLY A 85 -4.27 -5.37 -4.11
C GLY A 85 -3.05 -4.46 -4.06
N ILE A 86 -2.06 -4.65 -4.94
CA ILE A 86 -0.79 -3.91 -4.86
C ILE A 86 -0.82 -2.55 -5.57
N TYR A 87 -1.53 -2.44 -6.70
CA TYR A 87 -1.55 -1.24 -7.53
C TYR A 87 -2.06 0.03 -6.81
N PRO A 88 -3.11 -0.05 -5.97
CA PRO A 88 -3.60 1.13 -5.25
C PRO A 88 -2.68 1.62 -4.13
N LEU A 89 -1.74 0.80 -3.66
CA LEU A 89 -0.97 1.09 -2.44
C LEU A 89 -0.04 2.29 -2.60
N LEU A 90 0.74 2.32 -3.68
CA LEU A 90 1.70 3.41 -3.90
C LEU A 90 1.02 4.78 -4.01
N PRO A 91 -0.01 4.99 -4.86
CA PRO A 91 -0.69 6.28 -4.92
C PRO A 91 -1.44 6.58 -3.61
N GLY A 92 -2.05 5.58 -2.97
CA GLY A 92 -2.76 5.75 -1.70
C GLY A 92 -1.86 6.25 -0.56
N ILE A 93 -0.72 5.59 -0.35
CA ILE A 93 0.25 5.96 0.70
C ILE A 93 0.89 7.31 0.38
N THR A 94 1.22 7.57 -0.89
CA THR A 94 1.80 8.86 -1.31
C THR A 94 0.83 10.01 -1.03
N ALA A 95 -0.45 9.84 -1.36
CA ALA A 95 -1.48 10.82 -1.07
C ALA A 95 -1.68 11.01 0.45
N TRP A 96 -1.62 9.91 1.24
CA TRP A 96 -1.77 9.98 2.69
C TRP A 96 -0.63 10.75 3.37
N ILE A 97 0.63 10.50 2.96
CA ILE A 97 1.80 11.28 3.41
C ILE A 97 1.67 12.73 2.96
N GLY A 98 1.27 12.95 1.71
CA GLY A 98 1.03 14.27 1.14
C GLY A 98 0.08 15.10 1.99
N ASN A 99 -1.08 14.55 2.31
CA ASN A 99 -2.13 15.26 3.03
C ASN A 99 -1.77 15.57 4.49
N ASN A 100 -0.91 14.77 5.11
CA ASN A 100 -0.49 14.94 6.51
C ASN A 100 0.76 15.81 6.71
N LEU A 101 1.45 16.18 5.63
CA LEU A 101 2.60 17.09 5.66
C LEU A 101 2.22 18.44 5.03
N VAL A 102 2.18 19.49 5.86
CA VAL A 102 1.76 20.86 5.47
C VAL A 102 2.84 21.56 4.66
N LEU A 103 4.11 21.46 5.07
CA LEU A 103 5.21 22.17 4.42
C LEU A 103 5.67 21.40 3.17
N SER A 104 5.75 22.09 2.03
CA SER A 104 6.12 21.50 0.74
C SER A 104 7.46 20.77 0.77
N TRP A 105 8.47 21.31 1.47
CA TRP A 105 9.79 20.67 1.58
C TRP A 105 9.73 19.37 2.39
N LYS A 106 8.95 19.33 3.49
CA LYS A 106 8.75 18.11 4.28
C LYS A 106 7.99 17.06 3.50
N ARG A 107 6.96 17.47 2.75
CA ARG A 107 6.20 16.59 1.86
C ARG A 107 7.12 15.92 0.84
N SER A 108 7.96 16.68 0.17
CA SER A 108 8.93 16.14 -0.80
C SER A 108 9.91 15.17 -0.16
N ILE A 109 10.45 15.49 1.03
CA ILE A 109 11.36 14.59 1.76
C ILE A 109 10.64 13.32 2.20
N GLY A 110 9.40 13.41 2.68
CA GLY A 110 8.60 12.25 3.10
C GLY A 110 8.31 11.30 1.94
N ILE A 111 7.94 11.83 0.77
CA ILE A 111 7.73 11.03 -0.44
C ILE A 111 9.05 10.43 -0.93
N ALA A 112 10.16 11.18 -0.88
CA ALA A 112 11.48 10.65 -1.24
C ALA A 112 11.88 9.46 -0.36
N TRP A 113 11.65 9.55 0.96
CA TRP A 113 11.89 8.44 1.88
C TRP A 113 10.99 7.23 1.60
N LEU A 114 9.72 7.44 1.28
CA LEU A 114 8.80 6.37 0.87
C LEU A 114 9.35 5.61 -0.35
N LEU A 115 9.78 6.35 -1.38
CA LEU A 115 10.33 5.75 -2.60
C LEU A 115 11.68 5.05 -2.34
N ALA A 116 12.53 5.61 -1.50
CA ALA A 116 13.79 4.98 -1.09
C ALA A 116 13.54 3.66 -0.35
N ALA A 117 12.61 3.64 0.61
CA ALA A 117 12.20 2.42 1.31
C ALA A 117 11.59 1.38 0.34
N GLY A 118 10.82 1.83 -0.65
CA GLY A 118 10.28 0.98 -1.71
C GLY A 118 11.38 0.25 -2.52
N ASN A 119 12.46 0.96 -2.86
CA ASN A 119 13.61 0.36 -3.55
C ASN A 119 14.34 -0.68 -2.68
N LEU A 120 14.48 -0.43 -1.37
CA LEU A 120 15.04 -1.43 -0.45
C LEU A 120 14.15 -2.68 -0.37
N GLY A 121 12.83 -2.49 -0.31
CA GLY A 121 11.87 -3.60 -0.36
C GLY A 121 11.98 -4.42 -1.65
N SER A 122 12.20 -3.76 -2.80
CA SER A 122 12.41 -4.41 -4.09
C SER A 122 13.68 -5.28 -4.11
N LEU A 123 14.78 -4.80 -3.51
CA LEU A 123 16.02 -5.57 -3.38
C LEU A 123 15.82 -6.84 -2.55
N ILE A 124 15.10 -6.73 -1.43
CA ILE A 124 14.77 -7.89 -0.59
C ILE A 124 13.87 -8.86 -1.36
N GLY A 125 12.79 -8.36 -1.98
CA GLY A 125 11.82 -9.17 -2.72
C GLY A 125 12.42 -9.93 -3.90
N THR A 126 13.45 -9.40 -4.54
CA THR A 126 14.15 -10.07 -5.65
C THR A 126 15.03 -11.22 -5.17
N ASN A 127 15.56 -11.16 -3.95
CA ASN A 127 16.52 -12.16 -3.43
C ASN A 127 15.90 -13.18 -2.47
N VAL A 128 14.66 -12.98 -2.02
CA VAL A 128 14.02 -13.83 -1.00
C VAL A 128 13.45 -15.14 -1.55
N PHE A 129 13.26 -15.23 -2.87
CA PHE A 129 12.86 -16.48 -3.54
C PHE A 129 14.10 -17.31 -3.87
N LEU A 130 14.46 -18.20 -2.95
CA LEU A 130 15.65 -19.04 -3.05
C LEU A 130 15.39 -20.26 -3.94
N ASP A 131 16.20 -20.46 -4.99
CA ASP A 131 16.05 -21.59 -5.92
C ASP A 131 16.06 -22.96 -5.23
N LYS A 132 16.83 -23.09 -4.13
CA LYS A 132 16.91 -24.32 -3.32
C LYS A 132 15.61 -24.70 -2.61
N GLU A 133 14.66 -23.78 -2.50
CA GLU A 133 13.38 -23.98 -1.81
C GLU A 133 12.20 -24.18 -2.78
N GLY A 134 12.47 -24.27 -4.08
CA GLY A 134 11.47 -24.61 -5.08
C GLY A 134 10.89 -26.02 -4.82
N PRO A 135 9.61 -26.26 -5.14
CA PRO A 135 8.64 -25.35 -5.77
C PRO A 135 7.80 -24.50 -4.79
N LYS A 136 7.89 -24.74 -3.48
CA LYS A 136 7.02 -24.08 -2.49
C LYS A 136 7.49 -22.69 -2.05
N TYR A 137 8.79 -22.39 -2.12
CA TYR A 137 9.39 -21.11 -1.73
C TYR A 137 8.86 -20.51 -0.40
N PRO A 138 8.82 -21.29 0.71
CA PRO A 138 8.25 -20.84 1.98
C PRO A 138 8.89 -19.56 2.52
N THR A 139 10.20 -19.36 2.34
CA THR A 139 10.86 -18.13 2.79
C THR A 139 10.37 -16.92 1.98
N GLY A 140 10.23 -17.06 0.66
CA GLY A 140 9.75 -15.99 -0.21
C GLY A 140 8.33 -15.52 0.12
N TYR A 141 7.39 -16.47 0.25
CA TYR A 141 6.01 -16.15 0.62
C TYR A 141 5.89 -15.68 2.08
N GLY A 142 6.64 -16.31 3.01
CA GLY A 142 6.65 -15.95 4.41
C GLY A 142 7.17 -14.53 4.67
N THR A 143 8.29 -14.15 4.06
CA THR A 143 8.82 -12.78 4.17
C THR A 143 7.89 -11.76 3.53
N SER A 144 7.30 -12.08 2.37
CA SER A 144 6.33 -11.19 1.70
C SER A 144 5.10 -10.93 2.57
N LEU A 145 4.53 -11.98 3.17
CA LEU A 145 3.42 -11.85 4.13
C LEU A 145 3.84 -11.09 5.39
N GLY A 146 5.05 -11.33 5.90
CA GLY A 146 5.60 -10.60 7.06
C GLY A 146 5.69 -9.09 6.81
N ILE A 147 6.17 -8.68 5.64
CA ILE A 147 6.24 -7.27 5.22
C ILE A 147 4.84 -6.66 5.10
N ILE A 148 3.87 -7.39 4.54
CA ILE A 148 2.47 -6.93 4.43
C ILE A 148 1.86 -6.76 5.82
N CYS A 149 2.04 -7.72 6.73
CA CYS A 149 1.57 -7.63 8.11
C CYS A 149 2.19 -6.43 8.83
N LEU A 150 3.50 -6.21 8.67
CA LEU A 150 4.18 -5.04 9.24
C LEU A 150 3.59 -3.73 8.67
N GLY A 151 3.32 -3.69 7.37
CA GLY A 151 2.68 -2.54 6.73
C GLY A 151 1.26 -2.29 7.23
N LEU A 152 0.45 -3.34 7.43
CA LEU A 152 -0.89 -3.25 8.01
C LEU A 152 -0.85 -2.70 9.43
N ILE A 153 0.04 -3.22 10.28
CA ILE A 153 0.23 -2.74 11.65
C ILE A 153 0.67 -1.26 11.63
N SER A 154 1.59 -0.90 10.73
CA SER A 154 2.09 0.47 10.59
C SER A 154 0.98 1.43 10.15
N ALA A 155 0.12 1.02 9.21
CA ALA A 155 -1.03 1.80 8.76
C ALA A 155 -2.05 2.02 9.90
N VAL A 156 -2.41 0.98 10.64
CA VAL A 156 -3.33 1.09 11.79
C VAL A 156 -2.73 1.96 12.90
N LEU A 157 -1.43 1.81 13.17
CA LEU A 157 -0.74 2.63 14.16
C LEU A 157 -0.70 4.10 13.75
N LEU A 158 -0.40 4.40 12.48
CA LEU A 158 -0.40 5.75 11.95
C LEU A 158 -1.79 6.38 12.10
N GLU A 159 -2.84 5.69 11.66
CA GLU A 159 -4.23 6.13 11.80
C GLU A 159 -4.59 6.44 13.26
N PHE A 160 -4.22 5.55 14.18
CA PHE A 160 -4.45 5.74 15.61
C PHE A 160 -3.72 6.97 16.17
N LEU A 161 -2.47 7.21 15.74
CA LEU A 161 -1.70 8.38 16.15
C LEU A 161 -2.31 9.68 15.59
N LEU A 162 -2.71 9.69 14.32
CA LEU A 162 -3.37 10.83 13.68
C LEU A 162 -4.72 11.12 14.35
N TRP A 163 -5.51 10.09 14.63
CA TRP A 163 -6.76 10.21 15.37
C TRP A 163 -6.53 10.78 16.77
N ARG A 164 -5.55 10.28 17.53
CA ARG A 164 -5.20 10.83 18.85
C ARG A 164 -4.76 12.29 18.78
N LEU A 165 -3.98 12.66 17.77
CA LEU A 165 -3.54 14.04 17.55
C LEU A 165 -4.72 14.96 17.23
N ASN A 166 -5.61 14.53 16.34
CA ASN A 166 -6.85 15.23 16.02
C ASN A 166 -7.73 15.41 17.26
N ASN A 167 -7.88 14.36 18.06
CA ASN A 167 -8.70 14.39 19.26
C ASN A 167 -8.10 15.33 20.33
N LYS A 168 -6.76 15.36 20.47
CA LYS A 168 -6.06 16.31 21.36
C LYS A 168 -6.23 17.77 20.91
N LYS A 169 -6.21 18.03 19.59
CA LYS A 169 -6.40 19.37 19.02
C LYS A 169 -7.87 19.83 19.07
N SER A 170 -8.82 18.92 18.94
CA SER A 170 -10.27 19.22 19.01
C SER A 170 -10.74 19.73 20.38
N LYS A 171 -9.95 19.49 21.44
CA LYS A 171 -10.25 19.97 22.80
C LYS A 171 -9.98 21.47 22.99
N LEU A 172 -9.32 22.13 22.03
CA LEU A 172 -9.17 23.58 22.01
C LEU A 172 -10.33 24.18 21.20
N SER A 173 -11.11 25.06 21.82
CA SER A 173 -12.20 25.76 21.13
C SER A 173 -11.62 26.62 20.00
N GLN A 174 -12.12 26.45 18.77
CA GLN A 174 -11.65 27.24 17.61
C GLN A 174 -11.79 28.75 17.84
N HIS A 175 -12.79 29.17 18.63
CA HIS A 175 -13.00 30.56 19.01
C HIS A 175 -11.82 31.09 19.83
N GLU A 176 -11.41 30.33 20.85
CA GLU A 176 -10.33 30.70 21.77
C GLU A 176 -8.95 30.71 21.08
N VAL A 177 -8.75 29.86 20.07
CA VAL A 177 -7.51 29.81 19.28
C VAL A 177 -7.42 30.99 18.31
N ARG A 178 -8.53 31.37 17.67
CA ARG A 178 -8.58 32.52 16.75
C ARG A 178 -8.53 33.87 17.48
N GLU A 179 -8.93 33.91 18.76
CA GLU A 179 -8.73 35.07 19.63
C GLU A 179 -7.27 35.21 20.11
N ARG A 180 -6.54 34.10 20.29
CA ARG A 180 -5.16 34.11 20.78
C ARG A 180 -4.09 34.25 19.69
N PHE A 181 -4.38 33.86 18.46
CA PHE A 181 -3.40 33.85 17.37
C PHE A 181 -3.93 34.51 16.11
N SER A 182 -3.14 35.39 15.51
CA SER A 182 -3.43 35.96 14.20
C SER A 182 -3.32 34.87 13.10
N GLN A 183 -4.06 35.02 12.00
CA GLN A 183 -4.06 34.09 10.88
C GLN A 183 -2.64 33.83 10.34
N ALA A 184 -1.79 34.87 10.27
CA ALA A 184 -0.39 34.73 9.84
C ALA A 184 0.48 33.92 10.81
N GLN A 185 0.18 33.95 12.12
CA GLN A 185 0.87 33.12 13.12
C GLN A 185 0.43 31.66 13.02
N LEU A 186 -0.86 31.41 12.77
CA LEU A 186 -1.40 30.06 12.57
C LEU A 186 -0.82 29.40 11.33
N ASP A 187 -0.67 30.16 10.23
CA ASP A 187 -0.04 29.69 8.99
C ASP A 187 1.46 29.43 9.19
N GLY A 188 2.16 30.28 9.95
CA GLY A 188 3.57 30.09 10.33
C GLY A 188 3.82 28.87 11.23
N MET A 189 2.83 28.45 12.02
CA MET A 189 2.92 27.23 12.85
C MET A 189 2.74 25.93 12.04
N GLY A 190 2.15 25.99 10.84
CA GLY A 190 1.93 24.84 9.96
C GLY A 190 1.22 23.68 10.68
N GLU A 191 1.85 22.52 10.71
CA GLU A 191 1.32 21.28 11.33
C GLU A 191 1.11 21.39 12.85
N LYS A 192 1.82 22.32 13.50
CA LYS A 192 1.69 22.60 14.94
C LYS A 192 0.49 23.49 15.25
N SER A 193 -0.17 24.04 14.22
CA SER A 193 -1.38 24.84 14.40
C SER A 193 -2.46 24.01 15.12
N PRO A 194 -3.11 24.56 16.17
CA PRO A 194 -4.22 23.89 16.85
C PRO A 194 -5.43 23.65 15.93
N LEU A 195 -5.54 24.43 14.84
CA LEU A 195 -6.63 24.30 13.86
C LEU A 195 -6.34 23.27 12.76
N TYR A 196 -5.09 22.79 12.63
CA TYR A 196 -4.74 21.81 11.60
C TYR A 196 -5.23 20.41 12.00
N GLN A 197 -6.12 19.86 11.17
CA GLN A 197 -6.61 18.48 11.28
C GLN A 197 -5.86 17.59 10.29
N TYR A 198 -5.31 16.49 10.81
CA TYR A 198 -4.68 15.45 10.03
C TYR A 198 -5.72 14.66 9.24
N THR A 199 -5.36 14.23 8.04
CA THR A 199 -6.22 13.38 7.20
C THR A 199 -6.05 11.92 7.63
N LEU A 200 -7.14 11.33 8.09
CA LEU A 200 -7.29 9.91 8.37
C LEU A 200 -7.28 9.10 7.06
#